data_AF-A0A254THM7-F1
#
_entry.id   AF-A0A254THM7-F1
#
_cell.length_a   1.000
_cell.length_b   1.000
_cell.length_c   1.000
_cell.angle_alpha   90.00
_cell.angle_beta   90.00
_cell.angle_gamma   90.00
#
_symmetry.space_group_name_H-M   'P 1'
#
loop_
_entity.id
_entity.type
_entity.pdbx_description
1 polymer ?
#
loop_
_entity_poly.entity_id
_entity_poly.type
_entity_poly.pdbx_seq_one_letter_code
_entity_poly.pdbx_strand_id
1 'polypeptide(L)'
;MARNFTHFFAHESCGFCTPCRVGTSLLADMMDKLEAGKGSPQDFTEIQELNRHLFKLSHCGLGHSACNPALETIAKFRPAYERRLLHKNFVPAFDLDASLAPARALTQRDDAAAHLGDDHE
;
A
#
# COMPACT_ATOMS: atom_id res chain seq x y z
N MET A 1 10.59 -3.08 -10.09
CA MET A 1 10.64 -4.55 -10.18
C MET A 1 9.70 -5.22 -9.19
N ALA A 2 9.91 -5.11 -7.88
CA ALA A 2 9.02 -5.73 -6.86
C ALA A 2 7.54 -5.37 -7.07
N ARG A 3 7.24 -4.07 -7.25
CA ARG A 3 5.91 -3.56 -7.59
C ARG A 3 5.27 -4.28 -8.80
N ASN A 4 6.01 -4.51 -9.88
CA ASN A 4 5.44 -5.16 -11.07
C ASN A 4 5.04 -6.61 -10.77
N PHE A 5 5.79 -7.33 -9.92
CA PHE A 5 5.40 -8.68 -9.51
C PHE A 5 4.18 -8.68 -8.61
N THR A 6 4.02 -7.70 -7.71
CA THR A 6 2.83 -7.63 -6.85
C THR A 6 1.57 -7.36 -7.69
N HIS A 7 1.66 -6.49 -8.70
CA HIS A 7 0.59 -6.30 -9.69
C HIS A 7 0.31 -7.58 -10.51
N PHE A 8 1.35 -8.30 -10.93
CA PHE A 8 1.18 -9.59 -11.61
C PHE A 8 0.42 -10.60 -10.74
N PHE A 9 0.78 -10.77 -9.47
CA PHE A 9 0.09 -11.69 -8.57
C PHE A 9 -1.37 -11.27 -8.28
N ALA A 10 -1.64 -9.96 -8.22
CA ALA A 10 -3.00 -9.46 -8.10
C ALA A 10 -3.84 -9.77 -9.35
N HIS A 11 -3.27 -9.58 -10.54
CA HIS A 11 -3.92 -9.86 -11.82
C HIS A 11 -4.15 -11.36 -12.08
N GLU A 12 -3.15 -12.19 -11.77
CA GLU A 12 -3.19 -13.64 -12.02
C GLU A 12 -3.84 -14.45 -10.88
N SER A 13 -4.31 -13.77 -9.83
CA SER A 13 -5.05 -14.41 -8.76
C SER A 13 -6.35 -15.02 -9.32
N CYS A 14 -6.54 -16.33 -9.15
CA CYS A 14 -7.77 -17.01 -9.61
C CYS A 14 -9.03 -16.58 -8.83
N GLY A 15 -8.87 -15.80 -7.75
CA GLY A 15 -9.97 -15.25 -6.98
C GLY A 15 -10.69 -16.24 -6.05
N PHE A 16 -10.26 -17.50 -5.94
CA PHE A 16 -10.97 -18.53 -5.18
C PHE A 16 -10.99 -18.29 -3.67
N CYS A 17 -9.81 -18.23 -3.02
CA CYS A 17 -9.71 -18.08 -1.57
C CYS A 17 -9.53 -16.59 -1.18
N THR A 18 -10.23 -16.16 -0.13
CA THR A 18 -10.21 -14.78 0.38
C THR A 18 -8.80 -14.22 0.63
N PRO A 19 -7.88 -14.90 1.34
CA PRO A 19 -6.56 -14.32 1.63
C PRO A 19 -5.76 -14.03 0.35
N CYS A 20 -5.86 -14.88 -0.68
CA CYS A 20 -5.20 -14.64 -1.95
C CYS A 20 -5.93 -13.56 -2.77
N ARG A 21 -7.26 -13.63 -2.92
CA ARG A 21 -8.05 -12.67 -3.71
C ARG A 21 -7.88 -11.23 -3.21
N VAL A 22 -8.05 -11.03 -1.91
CA VAL A 22 -7.98 -9.71 -1.29
C VAL A 22 -6.53 -9.32 -1.01
N GLY A 23 -5.75 -10.23 -0.46
CA GLY A 23 -4.40 -9.91 0.00
C GLY A 23 -3.41 -9.58 -1.12
N THR A 24 -3.54 -10.19 -2.30
CA THR A 24 -2.71 -9.80 -3.45
C THR A 24 -2.99 -8.38 -3.92
N SER A 25 -4.25 -7.95 -3.89
CA SER A 25 -4.66 -6.57 -4.21
C SER A 25 -4.12 -5.58 -3.17
N LEU A 26 -4.28 -5.89 -1.87
CA LEU A 26 -3.74 -5.05 -0.79
C LEU A 26 -2.20 -4.91 -0.89
N LEU A 27 -1.50 -5.98 -1.25
CA LEU A 27 -0.05 -5.92 -1.45
C LEU A 27 0.32 -5.01 -2.63
N ALA A 28 -0.42 -5.06 -3.73
CA ALA A 28 -0.19 -4.17 -4.87
C ALA A 28 -0.41 -2.70 -4.48
N ASP A 29 -1.50 -2.40 -3.76
CA ASP A 29 -1.82 -1.04 -3.29
C ASP A 29 -0.75 -0.49 -2.34
N MET A 30 -0.25 -1.32 -1.40
CA MET A 30 0.85 -0.93 -0.51
C MET A 30 2.15 -0.65 -1.29
N MET A 31 2.48 -1.46 -2.29
CA MET A 31 3.64 -1.21 -3.13
C MET A 31 3.50 0.05 -4.00
N ASP A 32 2.27 0.42 -4.38
CA ASP A 32 1.97 1.66 -5.10
C ASP A 32 2.15 2.88 -4.19
N LYS A 33 1.68 2.80 -2.95
CA LYS A 33 1.93 3.81 -1.92
C LYS A 33 3.42 4.04 -1.69
N LEU A 34 4.21 2.96 -1.58
CA LEU A 34 5.67 3.04 -1.43
C LEU A 34 6.35 3.67 -2.65
N GLU A 35 5.86 3.38 -3.86
CA GLU A 35 6.41 3.94 -5.10
C GLU A 35 6.13 5.44 -5.23
N ALA A 36 4.94 5.88 -4.83
CA ALA A 36 4.51 7.27 -4.79
C ALA A 36 5.25 8.12 -3.73
N GLY A 37 6.23 7.55 -3.02
CA GLY A 37 6.99 8.25 -1.96
C GLY A 37 6.18 8.51 -0.70
N LYS A 38 5.03 7.84 -0.53
CA LYS A 38 4.14 7.97 0.63
C LYS A 38 4.34 6.84 1.64
N GLY A 39 5.49 6.17 1.60
CA GLY A 39 5.79 5.05 2.49
C GLY A 39 6.07 5.47 3.92
N SER A 40 5.63 4.65 4.87
CA SER A 40 5.99 4.76 6.29
C SER A 40 6.51 3.42 6.85
N PRO A 41 7.18 3.41 8.02
CA PRO A 41 7.63 2.17 8.65
C PRO A 41 6.51 1.15 8.91
N GLN A 42 5.30 1.64 9.17
CA GLN A 42 4.10 0.86 9.45
C GLN A 42 3.68 0.04 8.23
N ASP A 43 3.86 0.56 7.00
CA ASP A 43 3.57 -0.18 5.78
C ASP A 43 4.41 -1.46 5.68
N PHE A 44 5.66 -1.45 6.16
CA PHE A 44 6.48 -2.67 6.17
C PHE A 44 5.98 -3.70 7.17
N THR A 45 5.52 -3.26 8.35
CA THR A 45 4.89 -4.15 9.33
C THR A 45 3.60 -4.75 8.75
N GLU A 46 2.78 -3.96 8.07
CA GLU A 46 1.56 -4.44 7.43
C GLU A 46 1.84 -5.46 6.33
N ILE A 47 2.85 -5.23 5.47
CA ILE A 47 3.27 -6.21 4.46
C ILE A 47 3.72 -7.53 5.10
N GLN A 48 4.41 -7.48 6.24
CA GLN A 48 4.85 -8.68 6.97
C GLN A 48 3.68 -9.48 7.57
N GLU A 49 2.71 -8.80 8.18
CA GLU A 49 1.51 -9.47 8.71
C GLU A 49 0.64 -10.01 7.58
N LEU A 50 0.49 -9.27 6.48
CA LEU A 50 -0.21 -9.73 5.29
C LEU A 50 0.40 -11.01 4.74
N ASN A 51 1.74 -11.09 4.65
CA ASN A 51 2.43 -12.32 4.26
C ASN A 51 2.09 -13.50 5.16
N ARG A 52 2.01 -13.32 6.48
CA ARG A 52 1.63 -14.41 7.40
C ARG A 52 0.24 -14.96 7.07
N HIS A 53 -0.71 -14.09 6.73
CA HIS A 53 -2.04 -14.50 6.32
C HIS A 53 -2.04 -15.21 4.96
N LEU A 54 -1.37 -14.65 3.95
CA LEU A 54 -1.29 -15.28 2.63
C LEU A 54 -0.60 -16.64 2.71
N PHE A 55 0.52 -16.74 3.42
CA PHE A 55 1.29 -17.97 3.54
C PHE A 55 0.53 -19.08 4.28
N LYS A 56 -0.14 -18.75 5.40
CA LYS A 56 -0.81 -19.78 6.22
C LYS A 56 -2.20 -20.16 5.73
N LEU A 57 -2.93 -19.22 5.11
CA LEU A 57 -4.37 -19.37 4.89
C LEU A 57 -4.74 -19.50 3.40
N SER A 58 -3.82 -19.28 2.47
CA SER A 58 -4.12 -19.46 1.05
C SER A 58 -4.26 -20.93 0.67
N HIS A 59 -5.18 -21.20 -0.25
CA HIS A 59 -5.50 -22.54 -0.71
C HIS A 59 -4.39 -23.17 -1.57
N CYS A 60 -3.67 -22.38 -2.35
CA CYS A 60 -2.64 -22.86 -3.27
C CYS A 60 -1.33 -22.03 -3.17
N GLY A 61 -0.28 -22.52 -3.85
CA GLY A 61 1.06 -21.94 -3.78
C GLY A 61 1.22 -20.54 -4.36
N LEU A 62 0.27 -20.06 -5.19
CA LEU A 62 0.29 -18.68 -5.67
C LEU A 62 0.16 -17.72 -4.49
N GLY A 63 -0.85 -17.92 -3.64
CA GLY A 63 -1.05 -17.11 -2.45
C GLY A 63 0.14 -17.19 -1.50
N HIS A 64 0.72 -18.39 -1.30
CA HIS A 64 1.91 -18.56 -0.46
C HIS A 64 3.12 -17.78 -0.96
N SER A 65 3.21 -17.52 -2.26
CA SER A 65 4.38 -16.91 -2.90
C SER A 65 4.24 -15.42 -3.18
N ALA A 66 3.02 -14.88 -3.15
CA ALA A 66 2.72 -13.55 -3.68
C ALA A 66 3.45 -12.41 -2.94
N CYS A 67 3.74 -12.55 -1.65
CA CYS A 67 4.47 -11.56 -0.87
C CYS A 67 6.00 -11.64 -1.03
N ASN A 68 6.54 -12.72 -1.57
CA ASN A 68 7.99 -12.95 -1.66
C ASN A 68 8.73 -11.82 -2.39
N PRO A 69 8.27 -11.29 -3.55
CA PRO A 69 8.98 -10.22 -4.24
C PRO A 69 9.12 -8.95 -3.40
N ALA A 70 8.09 -8.58 -2.63
CA ALA A 70 8.13 -7.42 -1.75
C ALA A 70 9.08 -7.66 -0.57
N LEU A 71 8.89 -8.77 0.16
CA LEU A 71 9.68 -9.06 1.36
C LEU A 71 11.17 -9.25 1.07
N GLU A 72 11.51 -10.03 0.05
CA GLU A 72 12.90 -10.30 -0.30
C GLU A 72 13.63 -9.04 -0.73
N THR A 73 12.96 -8.16 -1.47
CA THR A 73 13.58 -6.92 -1.92
C THR A 73 13.69 -5.89 -0.81
N ILE A 74 12.70 -5.79 0.08
CA ILE A 74 12.79 -4.96 1.29
C ILE A 74 13.96 -5.44 2.17
N ALA A 75 14.11 -6.75 2.36
CA ALA A 75 15.19 -7.31 3.17
C ALA A 75 16.58 -7.06 2.56
N LYS A 76 16.75 -7.33 1.26
CA LYS A 76 18.05 -7.23 0.57
C LYS A 76 18.45 -5.81 0.20
N PHE A 77 17.48 -4.93 -0.05
CA PHE A 77 17.70 -3.56 -0.52
C PHE A 77 17.11 -2.52 0.44
N ARG A 78 17.11 -2.80 1.74
CA ARG A 78 16.55 -1.94 2.79
C ARG A 78 16.94 -0.46 2.65
N PRO A 79 18.21 -0.08 2.41
CA PRO A 79 18.58 1.33 2.24
C PRO A 79 17.95 2.00 1.01
N ALA A 80 17.60 1.25 -0.03
CA ALA A 80 16.91 1.80 -1.20
C ALA A 80 15.45 2.13 -0.89
N TYR A 81 14.80 1.33 -0.05
CA TYR A 81 13.44 1.59 0.44
C TYR A 81 13.42 2.74 1.44
N GLU A 82 14.34 2.76 2.42
CA GLU A 82 14.39 3.80 3.45
C GLU A 82 14.58 5.21 2.88
N ARG A 83 15.36 5.37 1.79
CA ARG A 83 15.52 6.65 1.08
C ARG A 83 14.22 7.20 0.46
N ARG A 84 13.18 6.37 0.34
CA ARG A 84 11.87 6.74 -0.21
C ARG A 84 10.78 6.84 0.86
N LEU A 85 11.12 6.60 2.12
CA LEU A 85 10.18 6.77 3.22
C LEU A 85 10.15 8.23 3.65
N LEU A 86 8.95 8.74 3.88
CA LEU A 86 8.77 9.92 4.71
C LEU A 86 8.93 9.42 6.14
N HIS A 87 9.88 9.97 6.90
CA HIS A 87 10.18 9.53 8.28
C HIS A 87 9.03 9.79 9.31
N LYS A 88 7.77 9.83 8.84
CA LYS A 88 6.55 9.88 9.63
C LYS A 88 6.09 8.46 9.99
N ASN A 89 5.36 8.32 11.09
CA ASN A 89 4.74 7.04 11.48
C ASN A 89 3.67 6.60 10.47
N PHE A 90 2.86 7.52 9.96
CA PHE A 90 1.84 7.17 8.99
C PHE A 90 1.71 8.27 7.96
N VAL A 91 1.44 7.85 6.72
CA VAL A 91 1.13 8.75 5.61
C VAL A 91 -0.08 8.18 4.87
N PRO A 92 -1.12 8.98 4.59
CA PRO A 92 -2.25 8.54 3.78
C PRO A 92 -1.82 8.13 2.36
N ALA A 93 -2.42 7.08 1.80
CA ALA A 93 -2.10 6.63 0.44
C ALA A 93 -2.61 7.61 -0.63
N PHE A 94 -3.73 8.27 -0.37
CA PHE A 94 -4.37 9.22 -1.28
C PHE A 94 -4.21 10.66 -0.77
N ASP A 95 -4.53 11.63 -1.61
CA ASP A 95 -4.49 13.05 -1.25
C ASP A 95 -5.76 13.42 -0.47
N LEU A 96 -5.59 13.77 0.81
CA LEU A 96 -6.69 14.11 1.71
C LEU A 96 -7.39 15.40 1.28
N ASP A 97 -6.62 16.41 0.86
CA ASP A 97 -7.17 17.70 0.46
C ASP A 97 -7.94 17.57 -0.85
N ALA A 98 -7.36 16.89 -1.85
CA ALA A 98 -8.03 16.65 -3.11
C ALA A 98 -9.32 15.83 -2.95
N SER A 99 -9.41 14.97 -1.93
CA SER A 99 -10.62 14.20 -1.64
C SER A 99 -11.82 15.06 -1.23
N LEU A 100 -11.59 16.28 -0.74
CA LEU A 100 -12.64 17.23 -0.38
C LEU A 100 -13.13 18.08 -1.56
N ALA A 101 -12.47 18.01 -2.72
CA ALA A 101 -12.84 18.80 -3.90
C ALA A 101 -14.33 18.68 -4.30
N PRO A 102 -14.97 17.48 -4.27
CA PRO A 102 -16.40 17.37 -4.57
C PRO A 102 -17.29 18.14 -3.58
N ALA A 103 -16.93 18.15 -2.29
CA ALA A 103 -17.68 18.86 -1.25
C ALA A 103 -17.51 20.39 -1.38
N ARG A 104 -16.30 20.87 -1.71
CA ARG A 104 -16.04 22.29 -2.00
C ARG A 104 -16.85 22.78 -3.18
N ALA A 105 -16.88 22.00 -4.27
CA ALA A 105 -17.66 22.33 -5.46
C ALA A 105 -19.17 22.43 -5.15
N LEU A 106 -19.70 21.54 -4.30
CA LEU A 106 -21.12 21.57 -3.92
C LEU A 106 -21.46 22.77 -3.02
N THR A 107 -20.59 23.08 -2.07
CA THR A 107 -20.83 24.11 -1.06
C THR A 107 -20.36 25.50 -1.49
N GLN A 108 -19.62 25.60 -2.59
CA GLN A 108 -18.96 26.82 -3.07
C GLN A 108 -18.05 27.45 -2.00
N ARG A 109 -17.39 26.58 -1.22
CA ARG A 109 -16.43 26.98 -0.19
C ARG A 109 -15.00 26.78 -0.65
N ASP A 110 -14.19 27.82 -0.47
CA ASP A 110 -12.74 27.84 -0.73
C ASP A 110 -11.99 28.54 0.42
N ASP A 111 -12.64 28.64 1.59
CA ASP A 111 -12.03 29.19 2.79
C ASP A 111 -11.00 28.21 3.39
N ALA A 112 -10.07 28.71 4.21
CA ALA A 112 -9.01 27.88 4.80
C ALA A 112 -9.56 26.66 5.58
N ALA A 113 -10.75 26.75 6.17
CA ALA A 113 -11.37 25.63 6.88
C ALA A 113 -12.02 24.58 5.94
N ALA A 114 -12.00 24.80 4.62
CA ALA A 114 -12.37 23.83 3.60
C ALA A 114 -11.18 23.01 3.08
N HIS A 115 -9.95 23.34 3.50
CA HIS A 115 -8.71 22.66 3.11
C HIS A 115 -8.04 21.94 4.29
N LEU A 116 -7.42 20.81 4.00
CA LEU A 116 -6.57 20.08 4.93
C LEU A 116 -5.11 20.48 4.65
N GLY A 117 -4.39 20.93 5.68
CA GLY A 117 -2.96 21.23 5.58
C GLY A 117 -2.11 19.95 5.59
N ASP A 118 -0.84 20.07 5.19
CA ASP A 118 0.14 18.97 5.21
C ASP A 118 0.62 18.57 6.63
N ASP A 119 0.19 19.33 7.65
CA ASP A 119 0.59 19.22 9.05
C ASP A 119 -0.41 18.41 9.88
N HIS A 120 -0.62 17.16 9.51
CA HIS A 120 -1.24 16.19 10.40
C HIS A 120 -0.13 15.37 11.08
N GLU A 121 0.21 15.78 12.30
CA GLU A 121 1.07 15.09 13.29
C GLU A 121 0.61 13.66 13.59
#